data_AF-A0A1G0YZT9-F1
#
_entry.id   AF-A0A1G0YZT9-F1
#
_cell.length_a   1.000
_cell.length_b   1.000
_cell.length_c   1.000
_cell.angle_alpha   90.00
_cell.angle_beta   90.00
_cell.angle_gamma   90.00
#
_symmetry.space_group_name_H-M   'P 1'
#
loop_
_entity.id
_entity.type
_entity.pdbx_description
1 polymer ?
#
loop_
_entity_poly.entity_id
_entity_poly.type
_entity_poly.pdbx_seq_one_letter_code
_entity_poly.pdbx_strand_id
1 'polypeptide(L)'
;MKKFVIGVILFSSIFFFFSVPEAKAFDPVTMGIAAQFAVMALEKASPYIIRGLANAGRDCLYIGQDMIDFGRLPLGMFQASFLMPFGYFPAGAKNILKGTIAPCKMMVHILVLPIMLCGVNVNI
;
A
#
# COMPACT_ATOMS: atom_id res chain seq x y z
N MET A 1 3.02 7.42 23.18
CA MET A 1 2.78 8.57 22.28
C MET A 1 3.95 9.55 22.21
N LYS A 2 4.47 10.09 23.33
CA LYS A 2 5.60 11.05 23.34
C LYS A 2 6.84 10.60 22.53
N LYS A 3 7.27 9.34 22.68
CA LYS A 3 8.43 8.79 21.95
C LYS A 3 8.21 8.69 20.42
N PHE A 4 6.97 8.46 20.00
CA PHE A 4 6.60 8.42 18.58
C PHE A 4 6.59 9.82 17.97
N VAL A 5 6.04 10.80 18.70
CA VAL A 5 6.06 12.22 18.28
C VAL A 5 7.49 12.75 18.16
N ILE A 6 8.37 12.44 19.11
CA ILE A 6 9.79 12.82 19.04
C ILE A 6 10.49 12.14 17.85
N GLY A 7 10.19 10.87 17.58
CA GLY A 7 10.73 10.16 16.42
C GLY A 7 10.31 10.79 15.09
N VAL A 8 9.05 11.20 14.96
CA VAL A 8 8.54 11.88 13.76
C VAL A 8 9.18 13.26 13.57
N ILE A 9 9.40 14.02 14.65
CA ILE A 9 10.06 15.34 14.59
C ILE A 9 11.54 15.19 14.19
N LEU A 10 12.24 14.20 14.74
CA LEU A 10 13.62 13.90 14.35
C LEU A 10 13.68 13.48 12.88
N PHE A 11 12.78 12.61 12.44
CA PHE A 11 12.75 12.14 11.05
C PHE A 11 12.42 13.27 10.06
N SER A 12 11.47 14.15 10.40
CA SER A 12 11.14 15.29 9.54
C SER A 12 12.27 16.31 9.49
N SER A 13 13.00 16.51 10.60
CA SER A 13 14.15 17.44 10.62
C SER A 13 15.27 17.03 9.65
N ILE A 14 15.48 15.73 9.43
CA ILE A 14 16.45 15.23 8.45
C ILE A 14 16.12 15.74 7.05
N PHE A 15 14.84 15.72 6.64
CA PHE A 15 14.43 16.25 5.33
C PHE A 15 14.57 17.78 5.20
N PHE A 16 14.52 18.53 6.31
CA PHE A 16 14.75 19.98 6.29
C PHE A 16 16.23 20.36 6.29
N PHE A 17 17.10 19.56 6.92
CA PHE A 17 18.55 19.84 6.98
C PHE A 17 19.32 19.34 5.75
N PHE A 18 18.84 18.29 5.08
CA PHE A 18 19.39 17.87 3.79
C PHE A 18 18.72 18.67 2.68
N SER A 19 19.30 19.84 2.37
CA SER A 19 18.96 20.60 1.17
C SER A 19 19.11 19.67 -0.04
N VAL A 20 18.02 19.47 -0.78
CA VAL A 20 18.04 18.68 -2.02
C VAL A 20 19.05 19.36 -2.94
N PRO A 21 20.15 18.69 -3.33
CA PRO A 21 21.14 19.30 -4.19
C PRO A 21 20.44 19.79 -5.46
N GLU A 22 20.60 21.08 -5.80
CA GLU A 22 20.03 21.63 -7.03
C GLU A 22 20.44 20.73 -8.19
N ALA A 23 19.44 20.28 -8.95
CA ALA A 23 19.66 19.38 -10.07
C ALA A 23 20.48 20.14 -11.12
N LYS A 24 21.81 19.99 -11.08
CA LYS A 24 22.68 20.48 -12.15
C LYS A 24 22.20 19.83 -13.43
N ALA A 25 21.74 20.65 -14.37
CA ALA A 25 21.35 20.17 -15.68
C ALA A 25 22.54 19.43 -16.28
N PHE A 26 22.38 18.13 -16.49
CA PHE A 26 23.36 17.34 -17.22
C PHE A 26 23.40 17.84 -18.65
N ASP A 27 24.59 17.93 -19.22
CA ASP A 27 24.74 18.17 -20.65
C ASP A 27 23.91 17.12 -21.43
N PRO A 28 23.08 17.51 -22.43
CA PRO A 28 22.29 16.58 -23.23
C PRO A 28 23.09 15.40 -23.77
N VAL A 29 24.39 15.57 -24.04
CA VAL A 29 25.28 14.46 -24.45
C VAL A 29 25.43 13.42 -23.33
N THR A 30 25.61 13.88 -22.09
CA THR A 30 25.76 12.99 -20.92
C THR A 30 24.43 12.30 -20.60
N MET A 31 23.31 13.01 -20.71
CA MET A 31 21.97 12.40 -20.59
C MET A 31 21.74 11.33 -21.65
N GLY A 32 22.14 11.57 -22.90
CA GLY A 32 21.99 10.60 -23.98
C GLY A 32 22.75 9.30 -23.71
N ILE A 33 24.01 9.42 -23.27
CA ILE A 33 24.83 8.25 -22.90
C ILE A 33 24.22 7.51 -21.69
N ALA A 34 23.85 8.25 -20.64
CA ALA A 34 23.22 7.66 -19.45
C ALA A 34 21.89 6.96 -19.77
N ALA A 35 21.08 7.54 -20.66
CA ALA A 35 19.83 6.95 -21.13
C ALA A 35 20.08 5.62 -21.85
N GLN A 36 21.09 5.53 -22.71
CA GLN A 36 21.43 4.28 -23.39
C GLN A 36 21.84 3.18 -22.40
N PHE A 37 22.69 3.50 -21.42
CA PHE A 37 23.04 2.54 -20.35
C PHE A 37 21.83 2.15 -19.50
N ALA A 38 20.93 3.10 -19.21
CA ALA A 38 19.70 2.83 -18.49
C ALA A 38 18.78 1.88 -19.27
N VAL A 39 18.65 2.05 -20.59
CA VAL A 39 17.86 1.14 -21.45
C VAL A 39 18.45 -0.27 -21.43
N MET A 40 19.77 -0.42 -21.57
CA MET A 40 20.43 -1.74 -21.50
C MET A 40 20.24 -2.41 -20.13
N ALA A 41 20.35 -1.65 -19.05
CA ALA A 41 20.08 -2.14 -17.70
C ALA A 41 18.61 -2.54 -17.53
N LEU A 42 17.69 -1.74 -18.08
CA LEU A 42 16.25 -2.00 -18.05
C LEU A 42 15.87 -3.27 -18.81
N GLU A 43 16.45 -3.51 -19.99
CA GLU A 43 16.22 -4.75 -20.76
C GLU A 43 16.62 -5.98 -19.96
N LYS A 44 17.78 -5.92 -19.29
CA LYS A 44 18.26 -7.01 -18.43
C LYS A 44 17.43 -7.18 -17.16
N ALA A 45 16.89 -6.09 -16.62
CA ALA A 45 16.03 -6.09 -15.44
C ALA A 45 14.55 -6.39 -15.76
N SER A 46 14.14 -6.28 -17.03
CA SER A 46 12.74 -6.43 -17.48
C SER A 46 12.03 -7.68 -16.96
N PRO A 47 12.60 -8.90 -16.95
CA PRO A 47 11.89 -10.06 -16.43
C PRO A 47 11.62 -9.96 -14.92
N TYR A 48 12.51 -9.30 -14.16
CA TYR A 48 12.33 -9.10 -12.72
C TYR A 48 11.29 -8.02 -12.44
N ILE A 49 11.29 -6.94 -13.21
CA ILE A 49 10.30 -5.87 -13.12
C ILE A 49 8.90 -6.42 -13.43
N ILE A 50 8.75 -7.19 -14.50
CA ILE A 50 7.46 -7.80 -14.88
C ILE A 50 6.97 -8.77 -13.80
N ARG A 51 7.86 -9.59 -13.24
CA ARG A 51 7.51 -10.50 -12.13
C ARG A 51 7.10 -9.74 -10.87
N GLY A 52 7.85 -8.69 -10.52
CA GLY A 52 7.52 -7.83 -9.38
C GLY A 52 6.17 -7.15 -9.56
N LEU A 53 5.91 -6.60 -10.75
CA LEU A 53 4.64 -5.97 -11.09
C LEU A 53 3.47 -6.96 -11.05
N ALA A 54 3.66 -8.18 -11.54
CA ALA A 54 2.63 -9.22 -11.48
C ALA A 54 2.29 -9.62 -10.03
N ASN A 55 3.30 -9.72 -9.16
CA ASN A 55 3.10 -10.04 -7.75
C ASN A 55 2.43 -8.88 -6.98
N ALA A 56 2.88 -7.64 -7.20
CA ALA A 56 2.24 -6.46 -6.63
C ALA A 56 0.80 -6.29 -7.13
N GLY A 57 0.54 -6.58 -8.41
CA GLY A 57 -0.81 -6.58 -8.97
C GLY A 57 -1.75 -7.55 -8.26
N ARG A 58 -1.27 -8.74 -7.88
CA ARG A 58 -2.05 -9.69 -7.06
C ARG A 58 -2.34 -9.14 -5.66
N ASP A 59 -1.37 -8.49 -5.03
CA ASP A 59 -1.54 -7.89 -3.70
C ASP A 59 -2.53 -6.71 -3.74
N CYS A 60 -2.51 -5.91 -4.80
CA CYS A 60 -3.53 -4.89 -5.04
C CYS A 60 -4.96 -5.45 -5.12
N LEU A 61 -5.13 -6.69 -5.61
CA LEU A 61 -6.45 -7.33 -5.60
C LEU A 61 -6.91 -7.69 -4.18
N TYR A 62 -6.00 -8.14 -3.30
CA TYR A 62 -6.31 -8.39 -1.90
C TYR A 62 -6.64 -7.09 -1.15
N ILE A 63 -5.89 -6.02 -1.39
CA ILE A 63 -6.18 -4.68 -0.87
C ILE A 63 -7.58 -4.22 -1.33
N GLY A 64 -7.93 -4.43 -2.61
CA GLY A 64 -9.25 -4.12 -3.14
C GLY A 64 -10.37 -4.91 -2.45
N GLN A 65 -10.16 -6.19 -2.13
CA GLN A 65 -11.11 -7.00 -1.37
C GLN A 65 -11.29 -6.47 0.06
N ASP A 66 -10.20 -6.11 0.74
CA ASP A 66 -10.25 -5.55 2.07
C ASP A 66 -10.97 -4.17 2.09
N MET A 67 -10.84 -3.40 1.01
CA MET A 67 -11.55 -2.13 0.84
C MET A 67 -13.07 -2.35 0.70
N ILE A 68 -13.50 -3.40 0.00
CA ILE A 68 -14.92 -3.80 -0.07
C ILE A 68 -15.40 -4.27 1.31
N ASP A 69 -14.57 -5.01 2.05
CA ASP A 69 -14.88 -5.50 3.39
C ASP A 69 -15.01 -4.35 4.39
N PHE A 70 -14.25 -3.27 4.25
CA PHE A 70 -14.47 -2.03 5.01
C PHE A 70 -15.85 -1.42 4.75
N GLY A 71 -16.32 -1.45 3.49
CA GLY A 71 -17.67 -1.05 3.11
C GLY A 71 -18.80 -1.89 3.75
N ARG A 72 -18.49 -3.05 4.33
CA ARG A 72 -19.47 -3.85 5.08
C ARG A 72 -19.80 -3.27 6.45
N LEU A 73 -18.98 -2.35 6.99
CA LEU A 73 -19.23 -1.71 8.28
C LEU A 73 -20.53 -0.89 8.30
N PRO A 74 -20.75 0.08 7.38
CA PRO A 74 -22.02 0.81 7.31
C PRO A 74 -23.20 -0.11 6.98
N LEU A 75 -23.01 -1.10 6.11
CA LEU A 75 -24.03 -2.12 5.81
C LEU A 75 -24.42 -2.94 7.05
N GLY A 76 -23.44 -3.33 7.86
CA GLY A 76 -23.67 -4.06 9.11
C GLY A 76 -24.37 -3.20 10.16
N MET A 77 -24.03 -1.92 10.26
CA MET A 77 -24.73 -0.96 11.13
C MET A 77 -26.20 -0.78 10.71
N PHE A 78 -26.46 -0.71 9.40
CA PHE A 78 -27.82 -0.63 8.87
C PHE A 78 -28.62 -1.90 9.16
N GLN A 79 -28.03 -3.08 8.91
CA GLN A 79 -28.66 -4.38 9.22
C GLN A 79 -28.92 -4.58 10.70
N ALA A 80 -27.99 -4.17 11.56
CA ALA A 80 -28.12 -4.29 13.01
C ALA A 80 -29.12 -3.29 13.61
N SER A 81 -29.35 -2.13 12.97
CA SER A 81 -30.24 -1.08 13.48
C SER A 81 -31.66 -1.16 12.89
N PHE A 82 -31.80 -1.29 11.57
CA PHE A 82 -33.09 -1.25 10.88
C PHE A 82 -33.68 -2.64 10.63
N LEU A 83 -32.83 -3.65 10.42
CA LEU A 83 -33.27 -5.02 10.13
C LEU A 83 -33.25 -5.93 11.37
N MET A 84 -32.98 -5.35 12.55
CA MET A 84 -33.12 -6.01 13.85
C MET A 84 -34.50 -6.66 14.07
N PRO A 85 -35.64 -6.00 13.78
CA PRO A 85 -36.96 -6.58 14.00
C PRO A 85 -37.27 -7.75 13.04
N PHE A 86 -36.51 -7.87 11.95
CA PHE A 86 -36.66 -8.92 10.94
C PHE A 86 -35.67 -10.09 11.15
N GLY A 87 -34.95 -10.13 12.27
CA GLY A 87 -34.04 -11.23 12.61
C GLY A 87 -32.65 -11.15 11.96
N TYR A 88 -32.29 -10.03 11.32
CA TYR A 88 -30.99 -9.85 10.66
C TYR A 88 -29.89 -9.30 11.57
N PHE A 89 -30.16 -9.16 12.87
CA PHE A 89 -29.18 -8.72 13.86
C PHE A 89 -27.85 -9.53 13.86
N PRO A 90 -27.84 -10.88 13.86
CA PRO A 90 -26.59 -11.65 13.82
C PRO A 90 -25.80 -11.45 12.52
N ALA A 91 -26.47 -11.24 11.39
CA ALA A 91 -25.82 -10.93 10.12
C ALA A 91 -25.20 -9.53 10.13
N GLY A 92 -25.90 -8.55 10.71
CA GLY A 92 -25.39 -7.19 10.92
C GLY A 92 -24.16 -7.16 11.82
N ALA A 93 -24.19 -7.86 12.96
CA ALA A 93 -23.05 -7.96 13.88
C ALA A 93 -21.81 -8.57 13.21
N LYS A 94 -21.98 -9.63 12.41
CA LYS A 94 -20.87 -10.24 11.64
C LYS A 94 -20.26 -9.27 10.63
N ASN A 95 -21.08 -8.45 9.97
CA ASN A 95 -20.62 -7.47 8.99
C ASN A 95 -19.92 -6.27 9.64
N ILE A 96 -20.37 -5.83 10.81
CA ILE A 96 -19.68 -4.82 11.63
C ILE A 96 -18.28 -5.33 12.02
N LEU A 97 -18.19 -6.56 12.52
CA LEU A 97 -16.92 -7.13 12.99
C LEU A 97 -15.91 -7.27 11.83
N LYS A 98 -16.37 -7.79 10.68
CA LYS A 98 -15.55 -7.87 9.46
C LYS A 98 -15.10 -6.49 8.96
N GLY A 99 -16.00 -5.52 8.93
CA GLY A 99 -15.68 -4.16 8.50
C GLY A 99 -14.73 -3.43 9.44
N THR A 100 -14.71 -3.79 10.74
CA THR A 100 -13.81 -3.17 11.73
C THR A 100 -12.39 -3.73 11.63
N ILE A 101 -12.26 -5.01 11.26
CA ILE A 101 -10.97 -5.70 11.10
C ILE A 101 -10.34 -5.40 9.73
N ALA A 102 -11.17 -5.19 8.69
CA ALA A 102 -10.74 -4.86 7.33
C ALA A 102 -9.67 -3.75 7.21
N PRO A 103 -9.76 -2.59 7.89
CA PRO A 103 -8.74 -1.55 7.76
C PRO A 103 -7.39 -1.96 8.36
N CYS A 104 -7.36 -2.77 9.41
CA CYS A 104 -6.11 -3.34 9.93
C CYS A 104 -5.49 -4.31 8.94
N LYS A 105 -6.31 -5.18 8.31
CA LYS A 105 -5.84 -6.13 7.31
C LYS A 105 -5.29 -5.41 6.07
N MET A 106 -5.99 -4.37 5.61
CA MET A 106 -5.58 -3.52 4.50
C MET A 106 -4.22 -2.83 4.77
N MET A 107 -4.00 -2.31 5.99
CA MET A 107 -2.70 -1.72 6.37
C MET A 107 -1.56 -2.74 6.29
N VAL A 108 -1.82 -3.99 6.68
CA VAL A 108 -0.81 -5.06 6.61
C VAL A 108 -0.47 -5.38 5.16
N HIS A 109 -1.46 -5.51 4.27
CA HIS A 109 -1.21 -5.69 2.84
C HIS A 109 -0.39 -4.53 2.24
N ILE A 110 -0.74 -3.28 2.57
CA ILE A 110 0.02 -2.10 2.09
C ILE A 110 1.48 -2.11 2.57
N LEU A 111 1.74 -2.52 3.82
CA LEU A 111 3.09 -2.60 4.37
C LEU A 111 3.93 -3.72 3.73
N VAL A 112 3.27 -4.78 3.24
CA VAL A 112 3.92 -5.97 2.67
C VAL A 112 4.08 -5.85 1.15
N LEU A 113 3.37 -4.93 0.49
CA LEU A 113 3.50 -4.60 -0.93
C LEU A 113 4.96 -4.43 -1.44
N PRO A 114 5.87 -3.70 -0.76
CA PRO A 114 7.29 -3.64 -1.18
C PRO A 114 8.01 -4.99 -1.11
N ILE A 115 7.63 -5.86 -0.17
CA ILE A 115 8.20 -7.20 -0.03
C ILE A 115 7.67 -8.13 -1.14
N MET A 116 6.38 -7.98 -1.50
CA MET A 116 5.74 -8.68 -2.62
C MET A 116 6.32 -8.28 -3.98
N LEU A 117 6.70 -7.01 -4.17
CA LEU A 117 7.42 -6.53 -5.35
C LEU A 117 8.76 -7.27 -5.57
N CYS A 118 9.42 -7.69 -4.49
CA CYS A 118 10.64 -8.49 -4.55
C CYS A 118 10.37 -10.00 -4.79
N GLY A 119 9.12 -10.41 -4.94
CA GLY A 119 8.73 -11.79 -5.24
C GLY A 119 8.54 -12.70 -4.03
N VAL A 120 8.52 -12.14 -2.82
CA VAL A 120 8.19 -12.90 -1.61
C VAL A 120 6.68 -12.88 -1.42
N ASN A 121 6.03 -14.04 -1.59
CA ASN A 121 4.59 -14.16 -1.46
C ASN A 121 4.21 -14.38 0.01
N VAL A 122 3.62 -13.36 0.64
CA VAL A 122 3.23 -13.40 2.05
C VAL A 122 1.71 -13.49 2.12
N ASN A 123 1.19 -14.68 2.43
CA ASN A 123 -0.25 -14.92 2.51
C ASN A 123 -0.74 -14.63 3.94
N ILE A 124 -1.48 -13.54 4.12
CA ILE A 124 -1.97 -13.03 5.42
C ILE A 124 -3.50 -12.90 5.40
#